data_AF-A0A413R0M6-F1
#
_entry.id   AF-A0A413R0M6-F1
#
_cell.length_a   1.000
_cell.length_b   1.000
_cell.length_c   1.000
_cell.angle_alpha   90.00
_cell.angle_beta   90.00
_cell.angle_gamma   90.00
#
_symmetry.space_group_name_H-M   'P 1'
#
loop_
_entity.id
_entity.type
_entity.pdbx_description
1 polymer ?
#
loop_
_entity_poly.entity_id
_entity_poly.type
_entity_poly.pdbx_seq_one_letter_code
_entity_poly.pdbx_strand_id
1 'polypeptide(L)'
;MKYYYAEYCPYGIHISYDSLNGNAFEFYAFRSKKERERWLDENEWDRWSATLVAQATTRKTVERMLGKNFDVDKNYRGELVCIRGIR
;
A
#
# COMPACT_ATOMS: atom_id res chain seq x y z
N MET A 1 15.38 -8.09 3.80
CA MET A 1 15.45 -6.64 3.50
C MET A 1 14.42 -5.91 4.33
N LYS A 2 14.73 -4.71 4.82
CA LYS A 2 13.77 -3.86 5.53
C LYS A 2 13.14 -2.92 4.51
N TYR A 3 11.82 -2.99 4.35
CA TYR A 3 11.06 -2.08 3.49
C TYR A 3 10.32 -1.03 4.31
N TYR A 4 9.97 0.07 3.64
CA TYR A 4 9.04 1.08 4.10
C TYR A 4 7.75 0.89 3.32
N TYR A 5 6.60 1.07 3.97
CA TYR A 5 5.31 0.71 3.37
C TYR A 5 4.40 1.93 3.22
N ALA A 6 3.61 1.92 2.17
CA ALA A 6 2.45 2.79 1.99
C ALA A 6 1.23 1.93 1.65
N GLU A 7 0.05 2.41 2.01
CA GLU A 7 -1.21 1.84 1.58
C GLU A 7 -1.88 2.80 0.60
N TYR A 8 -2.61 2.23 -0.34
CA TYR A 8 -3.35 2.94 -1.38
C TYR A 8 -4.76 2.36 -1.45
N CYS A 9 -5.76 3.23 -1.42
CA CYS A 9 -7.14 2.89 -1.68
C CYS A 9 -7.79 3.95 -2.57
N PRO A 10 -8.25 3.60 -3.78
CA PRO A 10 -8.86 4.57 -4.70
C PRO A 10 -10.17 5.16 -4.15
N TYR A 11 -10.78 4.54 -3.15
CA TYR A 11 -11.99 5.01 -2.48
C TYR A 11 -11.69 5.86 -1.23
N GLY A 12 -10.41 6.07 -0.90
CA GLY A 12 -9.93 6.85 0.23
C GLY A 12 -9.50 6.00 1.42
N ILE A 13 -8.49 6.47 2.16
CA ILE A 13 -7.90 5.72 3.29
C ILE A 13 -8.82 5.60 4.52
N HIS A 14 -9.95 6.31 4.54
CA HIS A 14 -10.88 6.34 5.66
C HIS A 14 -11.85 5.15 5.65
N ILE A 15 -11.87 4.36 4.58
CA ILE A 15 -12.75 3.20 4.48
C ILE A 15 -12.19 2.02 5.31
N SER A 16 -13.06 1.08 5.67
CA SER A 16 -12.63 -0.13 6.39
C SER A 16 -11.75 -1.01 5.50
N TYR A 17 -10.70 -1.59 6.08
CA TYR A 17 -9.91 -2.63 5.45
C TYR A 17 -10.74 -3.87 5.03
N ASP A 18 -11.88 -4.14 5.69
CA ASP A 18 -12.77 -5.25 5.35
C ASP A 18 -13.64 -4.96 4.10
N SER A 19 -13.61 -3.73 3.60
CA SER A 19 -14.34 -3.33 2.39
C SER A 19 -13.87 -4.13 1.18
N LEU A 20 -14.77 -4.35 0.22
CA LEU A 20 -14.51 -5.15 -0.98
C LEU A 20 -13.95 -6.55 -0.65
N ASN A 21 -14.49 -7.17 0.40
CA ASN A 21 -14.07 -8.49 0.89
C ASN A 21 -12.57 -8.54 1.25
N GLY A 22 -12.05 -7.47 1.85
CA GLY A 22 -10.65 -7.36 2.26
C GLY A 22 -9.67 -6.95 1.15
N ASN A 23 -10.15 -6.56 -0.03
CA ASN A 23 -9.32 -6.27 -1.21
C ASN A 23 -9.35 -4.80 -1.65
N ALA A 24 -9.87 -3.89 -0.82
CA ALA A 24 -9.97 -2.49 -1.19
C ALA A 24 -8.63 -1.73 -1.17
N PHE A 25 -7.60 -2.29 -0.53
CA PHE A 25 -6.30 -1.66 -0.34
C PHE A 25 -5.19 -2.41 -1.08
N GLU A 26 -4.36 -1.65 -1.78
CA GLU A 26 -3.06 -2.09 -2.27
C GLU A 26 -1.97 -1.60 -1.32
N PHE A 27 -0.92 -2.39 -1.16
CA PHE A 27 0.19 -2.08 -0.25
C PHE A 27 1.50 -2.01 -1.04
N TYR A 28 2.14 -0.85 -1.03
CA TYR A 28 3.40 -0.60 -1.71
C TYR A 28 4.58 -0.75 -0.76
N ALA A 29 5.72 -1.20 -1.29
CA ALA A 29 6.96 -1.37 -0.57
C ALA A 29 8.08 -0.52 -1.19
N PHE A 30 8.91 0.09 -0.35
CA PHE A 30 9.98 0.99 -0.76
C PHE A 30 11.28 0.60 -0.07
N ARG A 31 12.42 0.74 -0.76
CA ARG A 31 13.73 0.37 -0.22
C ARG A 31 14.26 1.40 0.80
N SER A 32 13.74 2.62 0.74
CA SER A 32 14.07 3.70 1.68
C SER A 32 12.84 4.52 2.08
N LYS A 33 12.92 5.18 3.24
CA LYS A 33 11.89 6.13 3.69
C LYS A 33 11.70 7.25 2.67
N LYS A 34 12.80 7.77 2.11
CA LYS A 34 12.80 8.87 1.14
C LYS A 34 12.02 8.53 -0.13
N GLU A 35 12.18 7.31 -0.66
CA GLU A 35 11.41 6.86 -1.82
C GLU A 35 9.91 6.77 -1.52
N ARG A 36 9.54 6.27 -0.33
CA ARG A 36 8.13 6.26 0.11
C ARG A 36 7.55 7.68 0.17
N GLU A 37 8.24 8.62 0.82
CA GLU A 37 7.74 9.99 0.93
C GLU A 37 7.53 10.62 -0.43
N ARG A 38 8.49 10.46 -1.34
CA ARG A 38 8.36 10.99 -2.69
C ARG A 38 7.13 10.40 -3.41
N TRP A 39 6.89 9.10 -3.26
CA TRP A 39 5.71 8.48 -3.86
C TRP A 39 4.42 9.01 -3.23
N LEU A 40 4.39 9.25 -1.92
CA LEU A 40 3.25 9.88 -1.25
C LEU A 40 3.03 11.32 -1.74
N ASP A 41 4.07 12.15 -1.87
CA ASP A 41 3.94 13.51 -2.41
C ASP A 41 3.26 13.53 -3.79
N GLU A 42 3.45 12.47 -4.59
CA GLU A 42 2.88 12.32 -5.93
C GLU A 42 1.48 11.68 -5.96
N ASN A 43 1.13 10.84 -4.96
CA ASN A 43 -0.05 9.95 -5.00
C ASN A 43 -1.00 10.05 -3.79
N GLU A 44 -0.66 10.84 -2.76
CA GLU A 44 -1.43 10.93 -1.50
C GLU A 44 -2.89 11.36 -1.76
N TRP A 45 -3.11 12.28 -2.70
CA TRP A 45 -4.42 12.84 -3.01
C TRP A 45 -4.90 12.45 -4.40
N ASP A 46 -6.14 11.97 -4.48
CA ASP A 46 -6.84 11.87 -5.76
C ASP A 46 -7.19 13.28 -6.25
N ARG A 47 -6.68 13.65 -7.43
CA ARG A 47 -6.77 15.02 -7.96
C ARG A 47 -8.19 15.43 -8.35
N TRP A 48 -9.08 14.46 -8.62
CA TRP A 48 -10.44 14.75 -9.07
C TRP A 48 -11.41 14.91 -7.89
N SER A 49 -11.31 14.04 -6.91
CA SER A 49 -12.19 14.01 -5.75
C SER A 49 -11.65 14.77 -4.53
N ALA A 50 -10.38 15.21 -4.57
CA ALA A 50 -9.65 15.75 -3.43
C ALA A 50 -9.69 14.83 -2.20
N THR A 51 -9.72 13.51 -2.45
CA THR A 51 -9.76 12.49 -1.40
C THR A 51 -8.35 12.02 -1.09
N LEU A 52 -8.05 11.83 0.21
CA LEU A 52 -6.82 11.21 0.67
C LEU A 52 -6.87 9.70 0.37
N VAL A 53 -6.09 9.25 -0.62
CA VAL A 53 -6.12 7.87 -1.17
C VAL A 53 -4.88 7.07 -0.82
N ALA A 54 -3.81 7.71 -0.37
CA ALA A 54 -2.62 6.99 0.07
C ALA A 54 -2.05 7.56 1.37
N GLN A 55 -1.43 6.70 2.17
CA GLN A 55 -0.70 7.12 3.37
C GLN A 55 0.44 6.16 3.70
N ALA A 56 1.38 6.62 4.52
CA ALA A 56 2.37 5.75 5.12
C ALA A 56 1.70 4.69 6.01
N THR A 57 2.14 3.43 5.92
CA THR A 57 1.62 2.35 6.75
C THR A 57 2.75 1.54 7.39
N THR A 58 2.38 0.59 8.24
CA THR A 58 3.33 -0.26 8.97
C THR A 58 3.37 -1.67 8.42
N ARG A 59 4.49 -2.35 8.60
CA ARG A 59 4.59 -3.80 8.30
C ARG A 59 3.50 -4.60 9.02
N LYS A 60 3.16 -4.23 10.27
CA LYS A 60 2.11 -4.89 11.05
C LYS A 60 0.74 -4.79 10.38
N THR A 61 0.43 -3.65 9.77
CA THR A 61 -0.79 -3.47 8.97
C THR A 61 -0.79 -4.39 7.75
N VAL A 62 0.32 -4.41 7.00
CA VAL A 62 0.47 -5.29 5.82
C VAL A 62 0.31 -6.76 6.21
N GLU A 63 0.94 -7.20 7.30
CA GLU A 63 0.83 -8.57 7.82
C GLU A 63 -0.59 -8.92 8.27
N ARG A 64 -1.33 -7.96 8.83
CA ARG A 64 -2.74 -8.16 9.19
C ARG A 64 -3.60 -8.42 7.95
N MET A 65 -3.32 -7.74 6.85
CA MET A 65 -4.15 -7.81 5.63
C MET A 65 -3.76 -8.96 4.71
N LEU A 66 -2.46 -9.13 4.46
CA LEU A 66 -1.92 -10.07 3.49
C LEU A 66 -1.33 -11.34 4.14
N GLY A 67 -1.32 -11.41 5.47
CA GLY A 67 -0.71 -12.51 6.22
C GLY A 67 0.77 -12.28 6.51
N LYS A 68 1.30 -13.00 7.50
CA LYS A 68 2.68 -12.82 8.00
C LYS A 68 3.78 -13.11 6.96
N ASN A 69 3.45 -13.95 5.98
CA ASN A 69 4.37 -14.41 4.93
C ASN A 69 4.04 -13.79 3.57
N PHE A 70 3.57 -12.53 3.56
CA PHE A 70 3.36 -11.80 2.31
C PHE A 70 4.67 -11.65 1.52
N ASP A 71 4.56 -11.66 0.20
CA ASP A 71 5.69 -11.46 -0.72
C ASP A 71 5.72 -10.00 -1.21
N VAL A 72 6.89 -9.56 -1.66
CA VAL A 72 7.07 -8.24 -2.29
C VAL A 72 7.60 -8.45 -3.69
N ASP A 73 6.84 -8.04 -4.70
CA ASP A 73 7.18 -8.20 -6.11
C ASP A 73 6.88 -6.96 -6.93
N LYS A 74 7.41 -6.87 -8.14
CA LYS A 74 7.14 -5.76 -9.06
C LYS A 74 5.78 -5.94 -9.75
N ASN A 75 4.94 -4.91 -9.70
CA ASN A 75 3.76 -4.81 -10.54
C ASN A 75 4.14 -4.49 -12.00
N TYR A 76 3.14 -4.41 -12.88
CA TYR A 76 3.32 -4.09 -14.31
C TYR A 76 3.92 -2.70 -14.57
N ARG A 77 3.88 -1.79 -13.59
CA ARG A 77 4.50 -0.45 -13.63
C ARG A 77 5.94 -0.47 -13.09
N GLY A 78 6.43 -1.62 -12.63
CA GLY A 78 7.75 -1.78 -12.03
C GLY A 78 7.84 -1.37 -10.56
N GLU A 79 6.73 -1.02 -9.92
CA GLU A 79 6.65 -0.64 -8.51
C GLU A 79 6.61 -1.90 -7.63
N LEU A 80 7.28 -1.87 -6.48
CA LEU A 80 7.24 -2.98 -5.54
C LEU A 80 5.93 -2.94 -4.75
N VAL A 81 5.13 -4.00 -4.88
CA VAL A 81 3.85 -4.18 -4.20
C VAL A 81 3.89 -5.42 -3.31
N CYS A 82 3.14 -5.38 -2.21
CA CYS A 82 2.98 -6.50 -1.31
C CYS A 82 1.81 -7.36 -1.79
N ILE A 83 2.05 -8.66 -1.94
CA ILE A 83 1.04 -9.62 -2.39
C ILE A 83 0.85 -10.71 -1.34
N ARG A 84 -0.37 -11.28 -1.30
CA ARG A 84 -0.67 -12.39 -0.40
C ARG A 84 0.21 -13.58 -0.79
N GLY A 85 1.01 -14.08 0.16
CA GLY A 85 1.88 -15.22 -0.09
C GLY A 85 1.07 -16.46 -0.41
N ILE A 86 1.38 -17.13 -1.52
CA ILE A 86 0.81 -18.44 -1.87
C ILE A 86 1.75 -19.48 -1.28
N ARG A 87 1.47 -19.93 -0.05
CA ARG A 87 2.16 -21.07 0.56
C ARG A 87 1.17 -22.11 1.05
#